data_AF-A0A5J5S3J9-F1
#
_entry.id   AF-A0A5J5S3J9-F1
#
_cell.length_a   1.000
_cell.length_b   1.000
_cell.length_c   1.000
_cell.angle_alpha   90.00
_cell.angle_beta   90.00
_cell.angle_gamma   90.00
#
_symmetry.space_group_name_H-M   'P 1'
#
loop_
_entity.id
_entity.type
_entity.pdbx_description
1 polymer ?
#
loop_
_entity_poly.entity_id
_entity_poly.type
_entity_poly.pdbx_seq_one_letter_code
_entity_poly.pdbx_strand_id
1 'polypeptide(L)'
;MSDNIKEELNRAYEEDADLKHQLASKTEESEALASGRLSASSKTEEIETINKDEPKRDSEVGIDGKTAETKQQGETNTAMYVPVWEEGDEVTKLMKQLKENEKNLTSRINNSMAQVCNLKKEVDYLRAQQCEARGNVMKPELEVQVKTLKEENQGLQVQVIDLESEVDALRKQKITSKDELRSNVHEINRLKEENAHLNSRILGLEALFRERRLEDCQTKREKQTTQMSTEVKLDHVTEKNQVELQIADQQRMMKEIEEHTRKTMERNPKLIKQLSAGNKLNYIERKMGNLAQEFYQKLNDNIRLLCLRIAVAEKTHYENKENYKNIKESLEQENKELKQKLVTCETELTKLIDNAEKKRENDKVSNSEEGQKLKLLKAVSVLEKKVGELEKINKEKDATLLSREEEKREAIRQLCLLIDYHRTNCDYLKELVSKLTVRIKTKI
;
A
#
# COMPACT_ATOMS: atom_id res chain seq x y z
N MET A 1 12.91 9.21 20.34
CA MET A 1 12.87 8.01 19.48
C MET A 1 13.87 8.08 18.34
N SER A 2 14.05 9.21 17.65
CA SER A 2 15.04 9.33 16.56
C SER A 2 16.50 9.20 17.01
N ASP A 3 16.84 9.65 18.22
CA ASP A 3 18.23 9.63 18.71
C ASP A 3 18.69 8.22 19.10
N ASN A 4 17.78 7.39 19.62
CA ASN A 4 18.09 6.01 20.00
C ASN A 4 18.45 5.14 18.78
N ILE A 5 17.74 5.33 17.66
CA ILE A 5 18.01 4.62 16.40
C ILE A 5 19.38 5.03 15.84
N LYS A 6 19.79 6.29 16.03
CA LYS A 6 21.07 6.81 15.52
C LYS A 6 22.25 6.27 16.33
N GLU A 7 22.09 6.11 17.64
CA GLU A 7 23.08 5.48 18.52
C GLU A 7 23.22 3.97 18.24
N GLU A 8 22.10 3.29 17.98
CA GLU A 8 22.08 1.87 17.64
C GLU A 8 22.72 1.60 16.27
N LEU A 9 22.50 2.49 15.30
CA LEU A 9 23.16 2.43 13.99
C LEU A 9 24.67 2.65 14.10
N ASN A 10 25.11 3.61 14.92
CA ASN A 10 26.54 3.85 15.13
C ASN A 10 27.22 2.66 15.83
N ARG A 11 26.58 2.03 16.82
CA ARG A 11 27.11 0.80 17.43
C ARG A 11 27.24 -0.34 16.41
N ALA A 12 26.24 -0.52 15.55
CA ALA A 12 26.31 -1.54 14.50
C ALA A 12 27.45 -1.27 13.50
N TYR A 13 27.73 -0.01 13.17
CA TYR A 13 28.88 0.35 12.33
C TYR A 13 30.23 0.09 13.01
N GLU A 14 30.34 0.33 14.31
CA GLU A 14 31.55 0.02 15.08
C GLU A 14 31.77 -1.50 15.20
N GLU A 15 30.71 -2.28 15.42
CA GLU A 15 30.77 -3.75 15.46
C GLU A 15 31.14 -4.36 14.09
N ASP A 16 30.61 -3.84 12.98
CA ASP A 16 30.97 -4.28 11.63
C ASP A 16 32.44 -3.99 11.31
N ALA A 17 32.96 -2.84 11.75
CA ALA A 17 34.36 -2.48 11.58
C ALA A 17 35.29 -3.44 12.36
N ASP A 18 34.93 -3.82 13.59
CA ASP A 18 35.71 -4.76 14.40
C ASP A 18 35.67 -6.18 13.83
N LEU A 19 34.50 -6.66 13.39
CA LEU A 19 34.35 -7.95 12.72
C LEU A 19 35.17 -8.04 11.44
N LYS A 20 35.22 -6.96 10.65
CA LYS A 20 36.03 -6.87 9.43
C LYS A 20 37.53 -6.96 9.74
N HIS A 21 37.97 -6.33 10.83
CA HIS A 21 39.36 -6.42 11.29
C HIS A 21 39.73 -7.83 11.76
N GLN A 22 38.83 -8.51 12.49
CA GLN A 22 39.04 -9.90 12.91
C GLN A 22 39.09 -10.87 11.72
N LEU A 23 38.26 -10.66 10.70
CA LEU A 23 38.26 -11.45 9.46
C LEU A 23 39.57 -11.29 8.67
N ALA A 24 40.08 -10.07 8.56
CA ALA A 24 41.38 -9.82 7.92
C ALA A 24 42.52 -10.54 8.66
N SER A 25 42.57 -10.43 9.99
CA SER A 25 43.57 -11.11 10.82
C SER A 25 43.49 -12.64 10.71
N LYS A 26 42.27 -13.21 10.68
CA LYS A 26 42.06 -14.65 10.49
C LYS A 26 42.47 -15.14 9.10
N THR A 27 42.33 -14.30 8.09
CA THR A 27 42.73 -14.62 6.71
C THR A 27 44.25 -14.71 6.61
N GLU A 28 44.95 -13.71 7.15
CA GLU A 28 46.43 -13.69 7.23
C GLU A 28 46.99 -14.89 8.02
N GLU A 29 46.35 -15.27 9.14
CA GLU A 29 46.72 -16.46 9.92
C GLU A 29 46.55 -17.75 9.10
N SER A 30 45.48 -17.86 8.31
CA SER A 30 45.22 -19.03 7.46
C SER A 30 46.22 -19.15 6.30
N GLU A 31 46.61 -18.02 5.70
CA GLU A 31 47.60 -17.96 4.62
C GLU A 31 49.00 -18.32 5.12
N ALA A 32 49.37 -17.85 6.32
CA ALA A 32 50.63 -18.23 6.97
C ALA A 32 50.69 -19.75 7.26
N LEU A 33 49.58 -20.35 7.72
CA LEU A 33 49.49 -21.78 7.94
C LEU A 33 49.55 -22.59 6.63
N ALA A 34 48.94 -22.10 5.55
CA ALA A 34 49.01 -22.74 4.23
C ALA A 34 50.45 -22.71 3.68
N SER A 35 51.15 -21.58 3.81
CA SER A 35 52.57 -21.44 3.42
C SER A 35 53.48 -22.38 4.24
N GLY A 36 53.21 -22.53 5.55
CA GLY A 36 53.94 -23.48 6.40
C GLY A 36 53.75 -24.94 5.97
N ARG A 37 52.52 -25.33 5.58
CA ARG A 37 52.23 -26.69 5.09
C ARG A 37 52.93 -27.01 3.77
N LEU A 38 52.99 -26.04 2.83
CA LEU A 38 53.69 -26.22 1.57
C LEU A 38 55.21 -26.40 1.77
N SER A 39 55.81 -25.64 2.69
CA SER A 39 57.23 -25.79 3.05
C SER A 39 57.52 -27.14 3.73
N ALA A 40 56.62 -27.62 4.60
CA ALA A 40 56.77 -28.93 5.22
C ALA A 40 56.64 -30.09 4.20
N SER A 41 55.71 -29.97 3.25
CA SER A 41 55.52 -30.98 2.19
C SER A 41 56.74 -31.08 1.26
N SER A 42 57.34 -29.95 0.92
CA SER A 42 58.57 -29.91 0.11
C SER A 42 59.76 -30.56 0.83
N LYS A 43 59.90 -30.35 2.14
CA LYS A 43 60.94 -31.01 2.96
C LYS A 43 60.73 -32.53 3.06
N THR A 44 59.49 -33.01 3.08
CA THR A 44 59.22 -34.46 3.11
C THR A 44 59.52 -35.14 1.77
N GLU A 45 59.27 -34.46 0.64
CA GLU A 45 59.66 -34.96 -0.68
C GLU A 45 61.19 -35.00 -0.86
N GLU A 46 61.92 -34.04 -0.27
CA GLU A 46 63.38 -34.00 -0.31
C GLU A 46 64.03 -35.17 0.48
N ILE A 47 63.47 -35.54 1.64
CA ILE A 47 63.92 -36.71 2.43
C ILE A 47 63.61 -38.03 1.70
N GLU A 48 62.51 -38.09 0.95
CA GLU A 48 62.15 -39.28 0.18
C GLU A 48 63.05 -39.48 -1.06
N THR A 49 63.62 -38.41 -1.61
CA THR A 49 64.64 -38.49 -2.67
C THR A 49 66.02 -38.92 -2.16
N ILE A 50 66.41 -38.56 -0.93
CA ILE A 50 67.72 -38.93 -0.36
C ILE A 50 67.75 -40.42 0.05
N ASN A 51 66.62 -41.02 0.44
CA ASN A 51 66.53 -42.44 0.79
C ASN A 51 66.55 -43.41 -0.41
N LYS A 52 66.53 -42.91 -1.65
CA LYS A 52 66.63 -43.77 -2.86
C LYS A 52 68.07 -43.99 -3.34
N ASP A 53 69.05 -43.25 -2.81
CA ASP A 53 70.46 -43.30 -3.24
C ASP A 53 71.42 -43.96 -2.23
N GLU A 54 70.92 -44.63 -1.18
CA GLU A 54 71.77 -45.55 -0.41
C GLU A 54 71.87 -46.93 -1.11
N PRO A 55 73.08 -47.41 -1.44
CA PRO A 55 73.23 -48.74 -2.02
C PRO A 55 72.94 -49.79 -0.95
N LYS A 56 71.91 -50.60 -1.20
CA LYS A 56 71.75 -51.90 -0.54
C LYS A 56 73.03 -52.68 -0.77
N ARG A 57 73.82 -52.88 0.30
CA ARG A 57 74.93 -53.84 0.29
C ARG A 57 74.33 -55.24 0.25
N ASP A 58 74.16 -55.77 -0.95
CA ASP A 58 73.92 -57.19 -1.17
C ASP A 58 75.19 -57.97 -0.80
N SER A 59 75.23 -58.55 0.39
CA SER A 59 76.25 -59.53 0.77
C SER A 59 75.72 -60.93 0.52
N GLU A 60 75.59 -61.30 -0.76
CA GLU A 60 75.29 -62.67 -1.18
C GLU A 60 75.98 -62.97 -2.53
N VAL A 61 77.31 -63.02 -2.53
CA VAL A 61 78.12 -63.62 -3.61
C VAL A 61 79.41 -64.18 -3.02
N GLY A 62 79.68 -65.47 -3.28
CA GLY A 62 81.06 -65.98 -3.36
C GLY A 62 81.45 -67.11 -2.40
N ILE A 63 80.73 -68.24 -2.37
CA ILE A 63 81.34 -69.53 -2.00
C ILE A 63 81.47 -70.33 -3.29
N ASP A 64 82.55 -70.09 -4.03
CA ASP A 64 83.16 -71.12 -4.86
C ASP A 64 84.53 -70.67 -5.33
N GLY A 65 85.53 -71.51 -5.08
CA GLY A 65 86.88 -71.35 -5.62
C GLY A 65 87.97 -71.12 -4.58
N LYS A 66 88.50 -72.22 -4.02
CA LYS A 66 89.95 -72.53 -4.02
C LYS A 66 90.22 -73.85 -3.29
N THR A 67 89.99 -74.94 -4.02
CA THR A 67 90.74 -76.19 -3.88
C THR A 67 92.17 -75.98 -4.36
N ALA A 68 93.13 -76.59 -3.65
CA ALA A 68 94.56 -76.67 -3.94
C ALA A 68 95.41 -75.43 -3.61
N GLU A 69 95.96 -75.41 -2.39
CA GLU A 69 97.39 -75.24 -2.10
C GLU A 69 97.57 -75.02 -0.59
N THR A 70 97.86 -76.09 0.14
CA THR A 70 98.76 -76.09 1.32
C THR A 70 99.02 -77.55 1.71
N LYS A 71 99.70 -78.25 0.81
CA LYS A 71 100.41 -79.49 1.11
C LYS A 71 101.91 -79.16 1.20
N GLN A 72 102.30 -78.34 2.16
CA GLN A 72 103.68 -78.26 2.66
C GLN A 72 103.75 -77.54 4.02
N GLN A 73 103.27 -78.21 5.07
CA GLN A 73 103.85 -78.14 6.43
C GLN A 73 103.40 -79.39 7.21
N GLY A 74 103.77 -80.56 6.66
CA GLY A 74 103.37 -81.88 7.15
C GLY A 74 104.39 -82.57 8.06
N GLU A 75 105.42 -81.88 8.56
CA GLU A 75 106.50 -82.50 9.33
C GLU A 75 107.04 -81.60 10.45
N THR A 76 106.18 -81.07 11.33
CA THR A 76 106.56 -80.64 12.69
C THR A 76 105.29 -80.26 13.44
N ASN A 77 104.48 -81.22 13.90
CA ASN A 77 103.63 -81.10 15.11
C ASN A 77 102.79 -82.38 15.33
N THR A 78 103.44 -83.54 15.30
CA THR A 78 102.89 -84.83 15.79
C THR A 78 103.10 -84.99 17.31
N ALA A 79 103.45 -83.90 18.02
CA ALA A 79 103.69 -83.91 19.46
C ALA A 79 102.88 -82.82 20.18
N MET A 80 101.54 -82.87 20.06
CA MET A 80 100.65 -82.11 20.96
C MET A 80 99.25 -82.73 21.07
N TYR A 81 99.16 -84.05 20.94
CA TYR A 81 97.97 -84.77 21.41
C TYR A 81 98.09 -84.95 22.92
N VAL A 82 96.95 -84.88 23.65
CA VAL A 82 96.73 -85.15 25.09
C VAL A 82 96.37 -83.91 25.97
N PRO A 83 95.76 -82.83 25.42
CA PRO A 83 94.57 -82.33 26.15
C PRO A 83 93.37 -81.88 25.28
N VAL A 84 93.27 -82.27 24.01
CA VAL A 84 92.18 -81.79 23.11
C VAL A 84 90.87 -82.60 23.22
N TRP A 85 90.83 -83.64 24.05
CA TRP A 85 89.66 -84.55 24.11
C TRP A 85 88.58 -84.15 25.13
N GLU A 86 88.81 -83.14 25.99
CA GLU A 86 87.75 -82.57 26.84
C GLU A 86 87.10 -81.32 26.20
N GLU A 87 87.88 -80.49 25.49
CA GLU A 87 87.37 -79.31 24.77
C GLU A 87 86.45 -79.67 23.58
N GLY A 88 86.65 -80.84 22.95
CA GLY A 88 85.82 -81.29 21.83
C GLY A 88 84.36 -81.58 22.20
N ASP A 89 84.11 -82.10 23.41
CA ASP A 89 82.75 -82.35 23.91
C ASP A 89 82.03 -81.04 24.28
N GLU A 90 82.77 -80.06 24.83
CA GLU A 90 82.24 -78.73 25.13
C GLU A 90 81.94 -77.91 23.88
N VAL A 91 82.80 -77.98 22.86
CA VAL A 91 82.53 -77.41 21.53
C VAL A 91 81.29 -78.06 20.91
N THR A 92 81.12 -79.38 21.05
CA THR A 92 79.94 -80.10 20.54
C THR A 92 78.65 -79.68 21.27
N LYS A 93 78.72 -79.47 22.58
CA LYS A 93 77.60 -78.96 23.39
C LYS A 93 77.22 -77.54 23.02
N LEU A 94 78.20 -76.64 22.88
CA LEU A 94 77.99 -75.26 22.42
C LEU A 94 77.43 -75.21 21.00
N MET A 95 77.90 -76.06 20.09
CA MET A 95 77.39 -76.14 18.72
C MET A 95 75.93 -76.61 18.68
N LYS A 96 75.55 -77.55 19.55
CA LYS A 96 74.15 -78.00 19.69
C LYS A 96 73.26 -76.89 20.25
N GLN A 97 73.73 -76.14 21.24
CA GLN A 97 73.02 -74.96 21.77
C GLN A 97 72.90 -73.85 20.73
N LEU A 98 73.94 -73.60 19.94
CA LEU A 98 73.91 -72.61 18.86
C LEU A 98 72.86 -72.99 17.81
N LYS A 99 72.80 -74.26 17.40
CA LYS A 99 71.78 -74.77 16.47
C LYS A 99 70.37 -74.69 17.04
N GLU A 100 70.19 -74.97 18.34
CA GLU A 100 68.88 -74.84 19.00
C GLU A 100 68.45 -73.36 19.07
N ASN A 101 69.38 -72.46 19.39
CA ASN A 101 69.15 -71.02 19.40
C ASN A 101 68.84 -70.47 18.00
N GLU A 102 69.54 -70.93 16.97
CA GLU A 102 69.28 -70.58 15.57
C GLU A 102 67.88 -71.00 15.16
N LYS A 103 67.46 -72.23 15.50
CA LYS A 103 66.08 -72.70 15.27
C LYS A 103 65.05 -71.87 16.04
N ASN A 104 65.35 -71.49 17.29
CA ASN A 104 64.47 -70.66 18.10
C ASN A 104 64.31 -69.23 17.54
N LEU A 105 65.43 -68.61 17.14
CA LEU A 105 65.42 -67.28 16.52
C LEU A 105 64.68 -67.31 15.19
N THR A 106 64.90 -68.34 14.37
CA THR A 106 64.21 -68.53 13.09
C THR A 106 62.69 -68.66 13.30
N SER A 107 62.25 -69.43 14.30
CA SER A 107 60.81 -69.57 14.58
C SER A 107 60.18 -68.27 15.10
N ARG A 108 60.91 -67.47 15.91
CA ARG A 108 60.48 -66.13 16.33
C ARG A 108 60.36 -65.16 15.15
N ILE A 109 61.35 -65.15 14.26
CA ILE A 109 61.33 -64.32 13.04
C ILE A 109 60.12 -64.67 12.18
N ASN A 110 59.87 -65.95 11.95
CA ASN A 110 58.72 -66.40 11.16
C ASN A 110 57.38 -66.00 11.80
N ASN A 111 57.25 -66.10 13.13
CA ASN A 111 56.06 -65.67 13.85
C ASN A 111 55.85 -64.15 13.73
N SER A 112 56.89 -63.35 13.95
CA SER A 112 56.83 -61.89 13.77
C SER A 112 56.48 -61.50 12.34
N MET A 113 57.02 -62.21 11.34
CA MET A 113 56.72 -61.96 9.93
C MET A 113 55.24 -62.24 9.59
N ALA A 114 54.68 -63.32 10.14
CA ALA A 114 53.26 -63.62 10.02
C ALA A 114 52.36 -62.54 10.67
N GLN A 115 52.75 -62.03 11.84
CA GLN A 115 52.04 -60.93 12.50
C GLN A 115 52.07 -59.64 11.68
N VAL A 116 53.24 -59.28 11.13
CA VAL A 116 53.39 -58.11 10.25
C VAL A 116 52.55 -58.26 9.00
N CYS A 117 52.50 -59.44 8.38
CA CYS A 117 51.64 -59.71 7.23
C CYS A 117 50.15 -59.55 7.56
N ASN A 118 49.71 -59.99 8.74
CA ASN A 118 48.32 -59.83 9.17
C ASN A 118 47.97 -58.36 9.46
N LEU A 119 48.82 -57.66 10.22
CA LEU A 119 48.65 -56.23 10.49
C LEU A 119 48.65 -55.41 9.20
N LYS A 120 49.47 -55.78 8.22
CA LYS A 120 49.47 -55.10 6.91
C LYS A 120 48.13 -55.25 6.20
N LYS A 121 47.56 -56.45 6.18
CA LYS A 121 46.21 -56.69 5.62
C LYS A 121 45.13 -55.88 6.35
N GLU A 122 45.20 -55.80 7.68
CA GLU A 122 44.28 -55.01 8.50
C GLU A 122 44.37 -53.51 8.14
N VAL A 123 45.58 -52.98 8.02
CA VAL A 123 45.83 -51.58 7.64
C VAL A 123 45.31 -51.29 6.23
N ASP A 124 45.53 -52.20 5.28
CA ASP A 124 45.05 -52.04 3.91
C ASP A 124 43.52 -52.07 3.86
N TYR A 125 42.87 -52.95 4.63
CA TYR A 125 41.41 -53.01 4.79
C TYR A 125 40.84 -51.72 5.39
N LEU A 126 41.39 -51.24 6.51
CA LEU A 126 40.95 -50.01 7.16
C LEU A 126 41.15 -48.79 6.27
N ARG A 127 42.24 -48.75 5.48
CA ARG A 127 42.49 -47.68 4.52
C ARG A 127 41.45 -47.67 3.39
N ALA A 128 41.11 -48.83 2.85
CA ALA A 128 40.07 -48.96 1.84
C ALA A 128 38.71 -48.48 2.38
N GLN A 129 38.35 -48.91 3.58
CA GLN A 129 37.12 -48.47 4.25
C GLN A 129 37.11 -46.96 4.53
N GLN A 130 38.26 -46.38 4.92
CA GLN A 130 38.40 -44.94 5.12
C GLN A 130 38.25 -44.16 3.81
N CYS A 131 38.79 -44.66 2.69
CA CYS A 131 38.62 -44.06 1.38
C CYS A 131 37.15 -44.07 0.92
N GLU A 132 36.45 -45.18 1.11
CA GLU A 132 35.02 -45.29 0.81
C GLU A 132 34.17 -44.37 1.69
N ALA A 133 34.42 -44.37 3.01
CA ALA A 133 33.74 -43.48 3.93
C ALA A 133 33.97 -42.01 3.57
N ARG A 134 35.21 -41.61 3.26
CA ARG A 134 35.55 -40.24 2.89
C ARG A 134 34.93 -39.81 1.55
N GLY A 135 34.85 -40.71 0.57
CA GLY A 135 34.15 -40.48 -0.70
C GLY A 135 32.64 -40.26 -0.52
N ASN A 136 32.04 -40.90 0.48
CA ASN A 136 30.60 -40.79 0.77
C ASN A 136 30.23 -39.59 1.66
N VAL A 137 31.18 -38.97 2.36
CA VAL A 137 30.93 -37.86 3.31
C VAL A 137 30.66 -36.53 2.60
N MET A 138 31.03 -36.37 1.34
CA MET A 138 30.73 -35.16 0.56
C MET A 138 29.70 -35.49 -0.52
N LYS A 139 28.42 -35.57 -0.14
CA LYS A 139 27.33 -35.77 -1.10
C LYS A 139 27.23 -34.54 -2.02
N PRO A 140 27.47 -34.67 -3.33
CA PRO A 140 27.28 -33.57 -4.28
C PRO A 140 25.84 -33.04 -4.28
N GLU A 141 24.84 -33.84 -3.86
CA GLU A 141 23.47 -33.36 -3.61
C GLU A 141 23.42 -32.19 -2.62
N LEU A 142 24.18 -32.25 -1.53
CA LEU A 142 24.15 -31.21 -0.50
C LEU A 142 24.77 -29.91 -1.04
N GLU A 143 25.83 -30.04 -1.84
CA GLU A 143 26.51 -28.92 -2.47
C GLU A 143 25.63 -28.25 -3.53
N VAL A 144 24.89 -29.05 -4.31
CA VAL A 144 23.88 -28.54 -5.26
C VAL A 144 22.74 -27.83 -4.51
N GLN A 145 22.20 -28.41 -3.44
CA GLN A 145 21.14 -27.77 -2.65
C GLN A 145 21.59 -26.45 -2.02
N VAL A 146 22.80 -26.39 -1.47
CA VAL A 146 23.38 -25.15 -0.93
C VAL A 146 23.53 -24.10 -2.03
N LYS A 147 23.92 -24.50 -3.24
CA LYS A 147 24.03 -23.59 -4.38
C LYS A 147 22.67 -23.06 -4.83
N THR A 148 21.67 -23.91 -4.95
CA THR A 148 20.29 -23.51 -5.28
C THR A 148 19.71 -22.56 -4.23
N LEU A 149 19.84 -22.90 -2.94
CA LEU A 149 19.38 -22.02 -1.85
C LEU A 149 20.10 -20.67 -1.84
N LYS A 150 21.38 -20.63 -2.23
CA LYS A 150 22.12 -19.38 -2.34
C LYS A 150 21.60 -18.50 -3.48
N GLU A 151 21.29 -19.10 -4.63
CA GLU A 151 20.70 -18.40 -5.77
C GLU A 151 19.28 -17.90 -5.44
N GLU A 152 18.47 -18.71 -4.76
CA GLU A 152 17.15 -18.30 -4.26
C GLU A 152 17.24 -17.15 -3.25
N ASN A 153 18.17 -17.23 -2.28
CA ASN A 153 18.40 -16.15 -1.32
C ASN A 153 18.84 -14.85 -2.00
N GLN A 154 19.66 -14.94 -3.05
CA GLN A 154 20.04 -13.78 -3.85
C GLN A 154 18.82 -13.20 -4.59
N GLY A 155 17.98 -14.05 -5.19
CA GLY A 155 16.75 -13.62 -5.84
C GLY A 155 15.77 -12.94 -4.87
N LEU A 156 15.59 -13.51 -3.68
CA LEU A 156 14.77 -12.92 -2.62
C LEU A 156 15.36 -11.60 -2.12
N GLN A 157 16.68 -11.51 -1.99
CA GLN A 157 17.35 -10.28 -1.58
C GLN A 157 17.11 -9.13 -2.58
N VAL A 158 17.17 -9.42 -3.88
CA VAL A 158 16.83 -8.43 -4.92
C VAL A 158 15.37 -7.98 -4.80
N GLN A 159 14.43 -8.92 -4.62
CA GLN A 159 13.01 -8.56 -4.43
C GLN A 159 12.78 -7.69 -3.18
N VAL A 160 13.48 -7.97 -2.08
CA VAL A 160 13.39 -7.15 -0.86
C VAL A 160 13.87 -5.74 -1.14
N ILE A 161 15.00 -5.57 -1.84
CA ILE A 161 15.53 -4.25 -2.22
C ILE A 161 14.54 -3.50 -3.12
N ASP A 162 13.96 -4.16 -4.12
CA ASP A 162 12.98 -3.55 -5.02
C ASP A 162 11.73 -3.09 -4.25
N LEU A 163 11.19 -3.93 -3.37
CA LEU A 163 10.05 -3.59 -2.52
C LEU A 163 10.35 -2.45 -1.54
N GLU A 164 11.54 -2.43 -0.94
CA GLU A 164 11.98 -1.32 -0.08
C GLU A 164 12.02 0.00 -0.86
N SER A 165 12.51 -0.02 -2.10
CA SER A 165 12.55 1.15 -2.97
C SER A 165 11.13 1.65 -3.33
N GLU A 166 10.19 0.73 -3.58
CA GLU A 166 8.79 1.04 -3.85
C GLU A 166 8.10 1.65 -2.62
N VAL A 167 8.34 1.08 -1.43
CA VAL A 167 7.84 1.61 -0.16
C VAL A 167 8.34 3.04 0.07
N ASP A 168 9.61 3.32 -0.23
CA ASP A 168 10.16 4.68 -0.10
C ASP A 168 9.59 5.66 -1.13
N ALA A 169 9.33 5.22 -2.35
CA ALA A 169 8.63 6.02 -3.35
C ALA A 169 7.19 6.37 -2.91
N LEU A 170 6.45 5.37 -2.41
CA LEU A 170 5.11 5.56 -1.87
C LEU A 170 5.09 6.47 -0.64
N ARG A 171 6.09 6.36 0.24
CA ARG A 171 6.25 7.27 1.39
C ARG A 171 6.46 8.70 0.95
N LYS A 172 7.32 8.95 -0.05
CA LYS A 172 7.52 10.29 -0.62
C LYS A 172 6.22 10.84 -1.22
N GLN A 173 5.51 10.05 -2.02
CA GLN A 173 4.23 10.44 -2.60
C GLN A 173 3.17 10.75 -1.53
N LYS A 174 3.12 9.97 -0.44
CA LYS A 174 2.23 10.22 0.70
C LYS A 174 2.54 11.54 1.40
N ILE A 175 3.81 11.92 1.52
CA ILE A 175 4.21 13.19 2.12
C ILE A 175 3.78 14.35 1.20
N THR A 176 4.10 14.28 -0.09
CA THR A 176 3.71 15.31 -1.07
C THR A 176 2.20 15.52 -1.11
N SER A 177 1.42 14.44 -1.24
CA SER A 177 -0.06 14.54 -1.24
C SER A 177 -0.62 15.07 0.07
N LYS A 178 0.00 14.75 1.22
CA LYS A 178 -0.39 15.31 2.52
C LYS A 178 -0.12 16.82 2.61
N ASP A 179 0.98 17.29 2.05
CA ASP A 179 1.34 18.71 2.05
C ASP A 179 0.44 19.51 1.09
N GLU A 180 0.09 18.95 -0.07
CA GLU A 180 -0.92 19.51 -0.97
C GLU A 180 -2.30 19.60 -0.30
N LEU A 181 -2.72 18.53 0.38
CA LEU A 181 -3.98 18.55 1.15
C LEU A 181 -3.95 19.62 2.24
N ARG A 182 -2.82 19.74 2.95
CA ARG A 182 -2.63 20.81 3.93
C ARG A 182 -2.79 22.18 3.27
N SER A 183 -2.14 22.43 2.14
CA SER A 183 -2.28 23.70 1.39
C SER A 183 -3.73 24.00 1.00
N ASN A 184 -4.44 23.01 0.44
CA ASN A 184 -5.85 23.14 0.06
C ASN A 184 -6.77 23.44 1.25
N VAL A 185 -6.50 22.85 2.43
CA VAL A 185 -7.25 23.16 3.66
C VAL A 185 -7.04 24.61 4.09
N HIS A 186 -5.82 25.14 3.99
CA HIS A 186 -5.57 26.56 4.29
C HIS A 186 -6.33 27.47 3.32
N GLU A 187 -6.35 27.12 2.02
CA GLU A 187 -7.09 27.86 1.00
C GLU A 187 -8.60 27.85 1.25
N ILE A 188 -9.17 26.68 1.56
CA ILE A 188 -10.60 26.55 1.92
C ILE A 188 -10.95 27.44 3.12
N ASN A 189 -10.09 27.47 4.14
CA ASN A 189 -10.32 28.30 5.31
C ASN A 189 -10.27 29.80 4.97
N ARG A 190 -9.31 30.24 4.16
CA ARG A 190 -9.25 31.61 3.64
C ARG A 190 -10.52 32.00 2.90
N LEU A 191 -10.98 31.15 1.97
CA LEU A 191 -12.21 31.39 1.21
C LEU A 191 -13.47 31.41 2.09
N LYS A 192 -13.51 30.60 3.17
CA LYS A 192 -14.59 30.63 4.15
C LYS A 192 -14.63 31.96 4.90
N GLU A 193 -13.48 32.48 5.31
CA GLU A 193 -13.38 33.78 5.97
C GLU A 193 -13.82 34.92 5.04
N GLU A 194 -13.37 34.92 3.79
CA GLU A 194 -13.81 35.88 2.77
C GLU A 194 -15.32 35.82 2.53
N ASN A 195 -15.90 34.62 2.43
CA ASN A 195 -17.35 34.45 2.30
C ASN A 195 -18.12 34.98 3.52
N ALA A 196 -17.61 34.76 4.74
CA ALA A 196 -18.22 35.31 5.95
C ALA A 196 -18.18 36.85 5.96
N HIS A 197 -17.07 37.43 5.53
CA HIS A 197 -16.93 38.88 5.38
C HIS A 197 -17.88 39.45 4.32
N LEU A 198 -17.96 38.81 3.15
CA LEU A 198 -18.89 39.21 2.08
C LEU A 198 -20.35 39.11 2.53
N ASN A 199 -20.73 38.03 3.22
CA ASN A 199 -22.08 37.88 3.78
C ASN A 199 -22.41 38.98 4.79
N SER A 200 -21.46 39.34 5.66
CA SER A 200 -21.63 40.45 6.60
C SER A 200 -21.85 41.79 5.87
N ARG A 201 -21.12 42.01 4.78
CA ARG A 201 -21.27 43.20 3.93
C ARG A 201 -22.61 43.21 3.18
N ILE A 202 -23.11 42.07 2.72
CA ILE A 202 -24.44 41.94 2.11
C ILE A 202 -25.52 42.32 3.13
N LEU A 203 -25.47 41.76 4.35
CA LEU A 203 -26.44 42.10 5.41
C LEU A 203 -26.41 43.60 5.75
N GLY A 204 -25.23 44.21 5.80
CA GLY A 204 -25.09 45.65 6.00
C GLY A 204 -25.74 46.47 4.87
N LEU A 205 -25.53 46.08 3.62
CA LEU A 205 -26.15 46.73 2.47
C LEU A 205 -27.68 46.56 2.48
N GLU A 206 -28.19 45.37 2.80
CA GLU A 206 -29.63 45.12 2.92
C GLU A 206 -30.28 46.00 3.99
N ALA A 207 -29.60 46.20 5.13
CA ALA A 207 -30.07 47.10 6.17
C ALA A 207 -30.15 48.56 5.67
N LEU A 208 -29.11 49.05 5.00
CA LEU A 208 -29.10 50.39 4.40
C LEU A 208 -30.20 50.56 3.34
N PHE A 209 -30.47 49.53 2.52
CA PHE A 209 -31.57 49.56 1.56
C PHE A 209 -32.94 49.61 2.23
N ARG A 210 -33.12 48.93 3.37
CA ARG A 210 -34.36 49.02 4.16
C ARG A 210 -34.54 50.42 4.75
N GLU A 211 -33.48 51.00 5.28
CA GLU A 211 -33.50 52.35 5.86
C GLU A 211 -33.85 53.41 4.81
N ARG A 212 -33.18 53.41 3.65
CA ARG A 212 -33.49 54.34 2.54
C ARG A 212 -34.94 54.23 2.08
N ARG A 213 -35.50 53.02 2.01
CA ARG A 213 -36.93 52.83 1.67
C ARG A 213 -37.87 53.46 2.70
N LEU A 214 -37.50 53.47 3.97
CA LEU A 214 -38.29 54.11 5.03
C LEU A 214 -38.20 55.64 4.94
N GLU A 215 -37.00 56.18 4.69
CA GLU A 215 -36.79 57.61 4.46
C GLU A 215 -37.60 58.11 3.25
N ASP A 216 -37.59 57.37 2.13
CA ASP A 216 -38.41 57.70 0.96
C ASP A 216 -39.91 57.70 1.29
N CYS A 217 -40.38 56.76 2.11
CA CYS A 217 -41.76 56.73 2.59
C CYS A 217 -42.10 57.88 3.55
N GLN A 218 -41.15 58.34 4.37
CA GLN A 218 -41.33 59.48 5.26
C GLN A 218 -41.41 60.78 4.47
N THR A 219 -40.45 61.04 3.58
CA THR A 219 -40.43 62.25 2.75
C THR A 219 -41.68 62.37 1.87
N LYS A 220 -42.20 61.25 1.34
CA LYS A 220 -43.44 61.25 0.55
C LYS A 220 -44.67 61.59 1.40
N ARG A 221 -44.75 61.10 2.65
CA ARG A 221 -45.80 61.47 3.61
C ARG A 221 -45.72 62.93 4.03
N GLU A 222 -44.53 63.45 4.28
CA GLU A 222 -44.31 64.86 4.64
C GLU A 222 -44.75 65.80 3.51
N LYS A 223 -44.41 65.46 2.26
CA LYS A 223 -44.88 66.19 1.06
C LYS A 223 -46.40 66.17 0.93
N GLN A 224 -47.05 65.01 1.12
CA GLN A 224 -48.52 64.94 1.11
C GLN A 224 -49.15 65.74 2.25
N THR A 225 -48.58 65.69 3.46
CA THR A 225 -49.10 66.42 4.63
C THR A 225 -49.01 67.93 4.43
N THR A 226 -47.87 68.40 3.90
CA THR A 226 -47.67 69.82 3.59
C THR A 226 -48.61 70.27 2.46
N GLN A 227 -48.78 69.47 1.41
CA GLN A 227 -49.74 69.75 0.33
C GLN A 227 -51.18 69.85 0.85
N MET A 228 -51.66 68.85 1.61
CA MET A 228 -52.99 68.88 2.22
C MET A 228 -53.17 70.11 3.13
N SER A 229 -52.14 70.47 3.90
CA SER A 229 -52.20 71.68 4.75
C SER A 229 -52.32 72.96 3.94
N THR A 230 -51.64 73.08 2.79
CA THR A 230 -51.75 74.26 1.92
C THR A 230 -53.08 74.32 1.19
N GLU A 231 -53.62 73.18 0.75
CA GLU A 231 -54.90 73.08 0.06
C GLU A 231 -56.05 73.44 1.01
N VAL A 232 -56.03 72.88 2.23
CA VAL A 232 -56.97 73.26 3.30
C VAL A 232 -56.89 74.76 3.60
N LYS A 233 -55.69 75.35 3.69
CA LYS A 233 -55.56 76.80 3.92
C LYS A 233 -56.13 77.64 2.78
N LEU A 234 -55.99 77.21 1.53
CA LEU A 234 -56.54 77.91 0.37
C LEU A 234 -58.07 77.83 0.36
N ASP A 235 -58.64 76.64 0.61
CA ASP A 235 -60.08 76.43 0.71
C ASP A 235 -60.69 77.31 1.80
N HIS A 236 -60.06 77.35 2.99
CA HIS A 236 -60.50 78.23 4.09
C HIS A 236 -60.47 79.71 3.70
N VAL A 237 -59.47 80.16 2.94
CA VAL A 237 -59.40 81.56 2.45
C VAL A 237 -60.50 81.83 1.41
N THR A 238 -60.75 80.89 0.50
CA THR A 238 -61.81 81.04 -0.50
C THR A 238 -63.22 81.02 0.10
N GLU A 239 -63.49 80.11 1.03
CA GLU A 239 -64.76 80.05 1.76
C GLU A 239 -64.94 81.28 2.64
N LYS A 240 -63.90 81.73 3.35
CA LYS A 240 -63.94 82.97 4.14
C LYS A 240 -64.31 84.17 3.27
N ASN A 241 -63.67 84.34 2.12
CA ASN A 241 -63.96 85.44 1.20
C ASN A 241 -65.39 85.36 0.65
N GLN A 242 -65.89 84.16 0.36
CA GLN A 242 -67.27 83.95 -0.11
C GLN A 242 -68.30 84.27 0.98
N VAL A 243 -68.04 83.88 2.23
CA VAL A 243 -68.88 84.19 3.38
C VAL A 243 -68.85 85.68 3.69
N GLU A 244 -67.70 86.35 3.62
CA GLU A 244 -67.60 87.80 3.79
C GLU A 244 -68.43 88.56 2.74
N LEU A 245 -68.41 88.11 1.47
CA LEU A 245 -69.24 88.68 0.42
C LEU A 245 -70.74 88.45 0.67
N GLN A 246 -71.13 87.24 1.09
CA GLN A 246 -72.52 86.93 1.46
C GLN A 246 -72.99 87.75 2.66
N ILE A 247 -72.14 87.96 3.68
CA ILE A 247 -72.46 88.80 4.83
C ILE A 247 -72.65 90.25 4.39
N ALA A 248 -71.78 90.78 3.52
CA ALA A 248 -71.92 92.14 3.01
C ALA A 248 -73.24 92.33 2.22
N ASP A 249 -73.62 91.35 1.40
CA ASP A 249 -74.88 91.35 0.67
C ASP A 249 -76.09 91.25 1.60
N GLN A 250 -76.04 90.37 2.60
CA GLN A 250 -77.09 90.25 3.60
C GLN A 250 -77.22 91.55 4.41
N GLN A 251 -76.12 92.19 4.80
CA GLN A 251 -76.14 93.48 5.50
C GLN A 251 -76.72 94.61 4.64
N ARG A 252 -76.44 94.62 3.33
CA ARG A 252 -77.05 95.58 2.39
C ARG A 252 -78.56 95.37 2.30
N MET A 253 -79.00 94.13 2.08
CA MET A 253 -80.44 93.80 2.05
C MET A 253 -81.10 94.08 3.40
N MET A 254 -80.44 93.83 4.52
CA MET A 254 -80.98 94.17 5.84
C MET A 254 -81.14 95.68 6.02
N LYS A 255 -80.17 96.50 5.59
CA LYS A 255 -80.32 97.97 5.61
C LYS A 255 -81.48 98.45 4.74
N GLU A 256 -81.65 97.88 3.55
CA GLU A 256 -82.78 98.19 2.67
C GLU A 256 -84.12 97.77 3.28
N ILE A 257 -84.19 96.58 3.88
CA ILE A 257 -85.37 96.09 4.60
C ILE A 257 -85.64 96.90 5.85
N GLU A 258 -84.63 97.28 6.64
CA GLU A 258 -84.77 98.13 7.82
C GLU A 258 -85.24 99.53 7.43
N GLU A 259 -84.76 100.09 6.33
CA GLU A 259 -85.23 101.38 5.83
C GLU A 259 -86.67 101.30 5.32
N HIS A 260 -87.03 100.22 4.61
CA HIS A 260 -88.40 99.94 4.21
C HIS A 260 -89.31 99.74 5.44
N THR A 261 -88.83 98.99 6.44
CA THR A 261 -89.56 98.67 7.67
C THR A 261 -89.73 99.92 8.52
N ARG A 262 -88.71 100.79 8.64
CA ARG A 262 -88.80 102.10 9.30
C ARG A 262 -89.85 102.99 8.63
N LYS A 263 -89.83 103.08 7.29
CA LYS A 263 -90.84 103.82 6.49
C LYS A 263 -92.25 103.23 6.60
N THR A 264 -92.37 101.94 6.91
CA THR A 264 -93.65 101.23 7.08
C THR A 264 -94.16 101.29 8.52
N MET A 265 -93.26 101.18 9.51
CA MET A 265 -93.55 101.31 10.94
C MET A 265 -93.93 102.75 11.32
N GLU A 266 -93.35 103.76 10.67
CA GLU A 266 -93.83 105.16 10.76
C GLU A 266 -95.24 105.35 10.19
N ARG A 267 -95.67 104.51 9.23
CA ARG A 267 -96.96 104.64 8.54
C ARG A 267 -98.10 103.85 9.17
N ASN A 268 -97.86 102.78 9.95
CA ASN A 268 -98.94 102.01 10.56
C ASN A 268 -98.48 101.10 11.74
N PRO A 269 -98.64 101.50 13.01
CA PRO A 269 -98.19 100.71 14.16
C PRO A 269 -99.07 99.50 14.51
N LYS A 270 -100.11 99.18 13.73
CA LYS A 270 -101.10 98.12 14.04
C LYS A 270 -100.82 96.73 13.43
N LEU A 271 -99.74 96.56 12.63
CA LEU A 271 -99.47 95.30 11.90
C LEU A 271 -98.57 94.28 12.63
N ILE A 272 -98.01 94.63 13.80
CA ILE A 272 -97.06 93.75 14.52
C ILE A 272 -97.72 92.44 15.03
N LYS A 273 -99.05 92.41 15.15
CA LYS A 273 -99.77 91.27 15.73
C LYS A 273 -100.24 90.20 14.70
N GLN A 274 -99.98 90.39 13.39
CA GLN A 274 -100.48 89.48 12.34
C GLN A 274 -99.42 88.54 11.73
N LEU A 275 -98.13 88.71 12.04
CA LEU A 275 -97.06 87.91 11.42
C LEU A 275 -96.75 86.59 12.14
N SER A 276 -97.43 86.30 13.26
CA SER A 276 -97.21 85.05 14.02
C SER A 276 -97.92 83.82 13.44
N ALA A 277 -98.61 83.95 12.30
CA ALA A 277 -99.38 82.85 11.70
C ALA A 277 -99.15 82.77 10.18
N GLY A 278 -98.07 82.13 9.75
CA GLY A 278 -97.76 81.99 8.32
C GLY A 278 -96.99 80.72 7.97
N ASN A 279 -97.58 79.89 7.09
CA ASN A 279 -97.11 78.59 6.59
C ASN A 279 -95.66 78.52 6.04
N LYS A 280 -94.96 79.65 5.90
CA LYS A 280 -93.59 79.74 5.37
C LYS A 280 -92.52 79.25 6.35
N LEU A 281 -92.78 79.42 7.66
CA LEU A 281 -91.87 78.96 8.72
C LEU A 281 -91.84 77.42 8.78
N ASN A 282 -93.01 76.78 8.67
CA ASN A 282 -93.14 75.32 8.58
C ASN A 282 -92.45 74.72 7.33
N TYR A 283 -92.39 75.46 6.22
CA TYR A 283 -91.72 75.00 5.00
C TYR A 283 -90.19 74.98 5.14
N ILE A 284 -89.63 76.01 5.78
CA ILE A 284 -88.19 76.09 6.05
C ILE A 284 -87.80 75.02 7.08
N GLU A 285 -88.60 74.84 8.12
CA GLU A 285 -88.41 73.79 9.13
C GLU A 285 -88.37 72.39 8.50
N ARG A 286 -89.28 72.06 7.57
CA ARG A 286 -89.26 70.80 6.84
C ARG A 286 -88.01 70.62 5.96
N LYS A 287 -87.55 71.67 5.28
CA LYS A 287 -86.31 71.59 4.47
C LYS A 287 -85.07 71.36 5.34
N MET A 288 -84.99 72.03 6.49
CA MET A 288 -83.91 71.80 7.45
C MET A 288 -83.97 70.39 8.04
N GLY A 289 -85.17 69.89 8.36
CA GLY A 289 -85.39 68.51 8.82
C GLY A 289 -84.94 67.46 7.80
N ASN A 290 -85.35 67.60 6.54
CA ASN A 290 -84.95 66.67 5.48
C ASN A 290 -83.44 66.67 5.24
N LEU A 291 -82.80 67.85 5.22
CA LEU A 291 -81.36 67.96 5.03
C LEU A 291 -80.59 67.30 6.19
N ALA A 292 -81.01 67.56 7.43
CA ALA A 292 -80.42 66.91 8.61
C ALA A 292 -80.59 65.38 8.54
N GLN A 293 -81.76 64.90 8.13
CA GLN A 293 -82.03 63.46 7.99
C GLN A 293 -81.13 62.79 6.94
N GLU A 294 -80.88 63.43 5.80
CA GLU A 294 -79.95 62.93 4.78
C GLU A 294 -78.51 62.85 5.30
N PHE A 295 -78.07 63.83 6.10
CA PHE A 295 -76.75 63.78 6.76
C PHE A 295 -76.65 62.62 7.76
N TYR A 296 -77.67 62.42 8.60
CA TYR A 296 -77.70 61.30 9.55
C TYR A 296 -77.73 59.94 8.85
N GLN A 297 -78.46 59.83 7.73
CA GLN A 297 -78.50 58.61 6.95
C GLN A 297 -77.11 58.27 6.36
N LYS A 298 -76.44 59.24 5.73
CA LYS A 298 -75.07 59.05 5.19
C LYS A 298 -74.07 58.69 6.30
N LEU A 299 -74.16 59.34 7.46
CA LEU A 299 -73.30 59.04 8.60
C LEU A 299 -73.52 57.60 9.08
N ASN A 300 -74.78 57.18 9.25
CA ASN A 300 -75.11 55.83 9.68
C ASN A 300 -74.66 54.77 8.68
N ASP A 301 -74.81 55.02 7.38
CA ASP A 301 -74.34 54.11 6.34
C ASP A 301 -72.81 53.97 6.35
N ASN A 302 -72.08 55.08 6.56
CA ASN A 302 -70.62 55.07 6.73
C ASN A 302 -70.18 54.31 7.99
N ILE A 303 -70.85 54.52 9.13
CA ILE A 303 -70.59 53.79 10.36
C ILE A 303 -70.83 52.30 10.14
N ARG A 304 -71.93 51.92 9.50
CA ARG A 304 -72.23 50.51 9.20
C ARG A 304 -71.19 49.88 8.28
N LEU A 305 -70.75 50.59 7.24
CA LEU A 305 -69.70 50.12 6.34
C LEU A 305 -68.37 49.94 7.07
N LEU A 306 -68.02 50.86 7.97
CA LEU A 306 -66.82 50.75 8.78
C LEU A 306 -66.87 49.53 9.70
N CYS A 307 -67.99 49.30 10.40
CA CYS A 307 -68.17 48.11 11.23
C CYS A 307 -68.05 46.81 10.43
N LEU A 308 -68.62 46.76 9.21
CA LEU A 308 -68.47 45.59 8.34
C LEU A 308 -67.01 45.37 7.91
N ARG A 309 -66.27 46.42 7.56
CA ARG A 309 -64.85 46.32 7.21
C ARG A 309 -64.01 45.83 8.38
N ILE A 310 -64.28 46.33 9.59
CA ILE A 310 -63.60 45.87 10.81
C ILE A 310 -63.87 44.39 11.05
N ALA A 311 -65.13 43.96 10.98
CA ALA A 311 -65.49 42.56 11.19
C ALA A 311 -64.82 41.60 10.18
N VAL A 312 -64.75 42.00 8.91
CA VAL A 312 -64.04 41.21 7.88
C VAL A 312 -62.54 41.16 8.17
N ALA A 313 -61.91 42.29 8.50
CA ALA A 313 -60.50 42.33 8.83
C ALA A 313 -60.16 41.46 10.05
N GLU A 314 -60.96 41.55 11.11
CA GLU A 314 -60.82 40.72 12.32
C GLU A 314 -60.93 39.22 12.00
N LYS A 315 -61.92 38.83 11.20
CA LYS A 315 -62.09 37.45 10.75
C LYS A 315 -60.87 36.96 9.98
N THR A 316 -60.40 37.73 8.99
CA THR A 316 -59.20 37.37 8.21
C THR A 316 -57.95 37.31 9.08
N HIS A 317 -57.79 38.20 10.06
CA HIS A 317 -56.69 38.15 11.02
C HIS A 317 -56.74 36.88 11.89
N TYR A 318 -57.93 36.50 12.37
CA TYR A 318 -58.13 35.28 13.15
C TYR A 318 -57.81 34.04 12.31
N GLU A 319 -58.33 33.95 11.09
CA GLU A 319 -58.05 32.86 10.15
C GLU A 319 -56.55 32.75 9.83
N ASN A 320 -55.88 33.89 9.56
CA ASN A 320 -54.44 33.91 9.32
C ASN A 320 -53.66 33.43 10.54
N LYS A 321 -54.02 33.90 11.74
CA LYS A 321 -53.37 33.48 12.99
C LYS A 321 -53.51 31.97 13.23
N GLU A 322 -54.70 31.43 13.01
CA GLU A 322 -54.96 29.99 13.17
C GLU A 322 -54.21 29.17 12.10
N ASN A 323 -54.17 29.64 10.86
CA ASN A 323 -53.40 28.99 9.79
C ASN A 323 -51.90 28.94 10.12
N TYR A 324 -51.31 30.04 10.61
CA TYR A 324 -49.91 30.04 11.04
C TYR A 324 -49.66 29.05 12.18
N LYS A 325 -50.59 28.95 13.13
CA LYS A 325 -50.50 27.98 14.23
C LYS A 325 -50.54 26.55 13.71
N ASN A 326 -51.49 26.22 12.83
CA ASN A 326 -51.63 24.90 12.23
C ASN A 326 -50.40 24.50 11.40
N ILE A 327 -49.86 25.43 10.59
CA ILE A 327 -48.64 25.19 9.81
C ILE A 327 -47.45 24.92 10.74
N LYS A 328 -47.30 25.73 11.80
CA LYS A 328 -46.23 25.56 12.79
C LYS A 328 -46.32 24.19 13.47
N GLU A 329 -47.51 23.80 13.94
CA GLU A 329 -47.73 22.50 14.58
C GLU A 329 -47.44 21.33 13.62
N SER A 330 -47.85 21.44 12.35
CA SER A 330 -47.55 20.44 11.31
C SER A 330 -46.05 20.29 11.09
N LEU A 331 -45.31 21.40 10.98
CA LEU A 331 -43.86 21.37 10.80
C LEU A 331 -43.13 20.82 12.04
N GLU A 332 -43.60 21.12 13.25
CA GLU A 332 -43.05 20.56 14.48
C GLU A 332 -43.27 19.05 14.56
N GLN A 333 -44.44 18.57 14.15
CA GLN A 333 -44.74 17.14 14.07
C GLN A 333 -43.90 16.43 13.00
N GLU A 334 -43.77 16.98 11.79
CA GLU A 334 -42.92 16.43 10.74
C GLU A 334 -41.45 16.35 11.19
N ASN A 335 -40.94 17.40 11.85
CA ASN A 335 -39.60 17.39 12.43
C ASN A 335 -39.41 16.31 13.51
N LYS A 336 -40.44 16.06 14.32
CA LYS A 336 -40.41 14.99 15.32
C LYS A 336 -40.37 13.61 14.66
N GLU A 337 -41.14 13.41 13.60
CA GLU A 337 -41.14 12.16 12.83
C GLU A 337 -39.81 11.94 12.09
N LEU A 338 -39.24 12.99 11.49
CA LEU A 338 -37.92 12.92 10.86
C LEU A 338 -36.82 12.58 11.88
N LYS A 339 -36.86 13.18 13.08
CA LYS A 339 -35.95 12.82 14.17
C LYS A 339 -36.11 11.35 14.58
N GLN A 340 -37.34 10.85 14.68
CA GLN A 340 -37.58 9.44 14.99
C GLN A 340 -37.05 8.52 13.89
N LYS A 341 -37.33 8.81 12.61
CA LYS A 341 -36.80 8.06 11.46
C LYS A 341 -35.27 8.05 11.44
N LEU A 342 -34.64 9.17 11.77
CA LEU A 342 -33.19 9.29 11.87
C LEU A 342 -32.63 8.39 12.98
N VAL A 343 -33.22 8.42 14.18
CA VAL A 343 -32.83 7.51 15.27
C VAL A 343 -33.04 6.05 14.87
N THR A 344 -34.15 5.71 14.20
CA THR A 344 -34.38 4.35 13.69
C THR A 344 -33.29 3.94 12.70
N CYS A 345 -32.97 4.79 11.72
CA CYS A 345 -31.92 4.55 10.74
C CYS A 345 -30.53 4.40 11.41
N GLU A 346 -30.21 5.26 12.38
CA GLU A 346 -29.00 5.16 13.19
C GLU A 346 -28.95 3.81 13.94
N THR A 347 -30.06 3.39 14.56
CA THR A 347 -30.10 2.09 15.25
C THR A 347 -29.95 0.91 14.30
N GLU A 348 -30.49 1.00 13.09
CA GLU A 348 -30.31 -0.02 12.04
C GLU A 348 -28.87 -0.07 11.56
N LEU A 349 -28.23 1.07 11.34
CA LEU A 349 -26.81 1.18 11.01
C LEU A 349 -25.94 0.60 12.13
N THR A 350 -26.19 0.95 13.39
CA THR A 350 -25.47 0.38 14.53
C THR A 350 -25.65 -1.14 14.59
N LYS A 351 -26.86 -1.66 14.40
CA LYS A 351 -27.08 -3.11 14.31
C LYS A 351 -26.31 -3.75 13.15
N LEU A 352 -26.22 -3.09 12.00
CA LEU A 352 -25.43 -3.58 10.86
C LEU A 352 -23.93 -3.57 11.16
N ILE A 353 -23.44 -2.53 11.84
CA ILE A 353 -22.06 -2.43 12.32
C ILE A 353 -21.79 -3.55 13.33
N ASP A 354 -22.62 -3.69 14.37
CA ASP A 354 -22.51 -4.74 15.38
C ASP A 354 -22.58 -6.14 14.74
N ASN A 355 -23.43 -6.34 13.73
CA ASN A 355 -23.52 -7.60 13.00
C ASN A 355 -22.28 -7.85 12.14
N ALA A 356 -21.69 -6.81 11.55
CA ALA A 356 -20.43 -6.90 10.80
C ALA A 356 -19.24 -7.16 11.73
N GLU A 357 -19.23 -6.55 12.92
CA GLU A 357 -18.25 -6.79 13.98
C GLU A 357 -18.39 -8.20 14.54
N LYS A 358 -19.60 -8.66 14.86
CA LYS A 358 -19.88 -10.05 15.24
C LYS A 358 -19.52 -11.03 14.13
N LYS A 359 -19.65 -10.66 12.85
CA LYS A 359 -19.12 -11.48 11.75
C LYS A 359 -17.59 -11.51 11.76
N ARG A 360 -16.91 -10.38 11.97
CA ARG A 360 -15.45 -10.34 12.14
C ARG A 360 -14.98 -11.11 13.37
N GLU A 361 -15.78 -11.14 14.43
CA GLU A 361 -15.48 -11.81 15.68
C GLU A 361 -15.83 -13.30 15.62
N ASN A 362 -16.92 -13.69 14.93
CA ASN A 362 -17.20 -15.08 14.58
C ASN A 362 -16.21 -15.62 13.55
N ASP A 363 -15.66 -14.79 12.65
CA ASP A 363 -14.53 -15.17 11.80
C ASP A 363 -13.23 -15.29 12.61
N LYS A 364 -13.15 -14.72 13.82
CA LYS A 364 -12.07 -15.00 14.79
C LYS A 364 -12.37 -16.21 15.69
N VAL A 365 -13.63 -16.48 16.04
CA VAL A 365 -14.06 -17.54 16.98
C VAL A 365 -14.37 -18.87 16.29
N SER A 366 -14.79 -18.87 15.01
CA SER A 366 -14.90 -20.10 14.19
C SER A 366 -13.56 -20.58 13.64
N ASN A 367 -12.48 -19.86 13.92
CA ASN A 367 -11.12 -20.32 13.76
C ASN A 367 -10.61 -20.81 15.12
N SER A 368 -11.05 -21.99 15.54
CA SER A 368 -10.02 -22.83 16.13
C SER A 368 -8.97 -23.00 15.02
N GLU A 369 -7.73 -22.61 15.29
CA GLU A 369 -6.63 -22.67 14.33
C GLU A 369 -6.55 -24.04 13.63
N GLU A 370 -7.04 -25.10 14.29
CA GLU A 370 -7.18 -26.45 13.75
C GLU A 370 -8.22 -26.61 12.62
N GLY A 371 -9.38 -25.96 12.68
CA GLY A 371 -10.42 -26.09 11.66
C GLY A 371 -10.02 -25.45 10.32
N GLN A 372 -9.35 -24.30 10.39
CA GLN A 372 -8.77 -23.65 9.21
C GLN A 372 -7.54 -24.41 8.71
N LYS A 373 -6.66 -24.87 9.60
CA LYS A 373 -5.52 -25.71 9.25
C LYS A 373 -5.98 -26.98 8.55
N LEU A 374 -7.07 -27.61 8.97
CA LEU A 374 -7.61 -28.82 8.33
C LEU A 374 -8.21 -28.55 6.95
N LYS A 375 -8.91 -27.42 6.76
CA LYS A 375 -9.43 -27.01 5.43
C LYS A 375 -8.28 -26.68 4.47
N LEU A 376 -7.27 -25.96 4.94
CA LEU A 376 -6.05 -25.66 4.19
C LEU A 376 -5.28 -26.94 3.88
N LEU A 377 -5.12 -27.87 4.83
CA LEU A 377 -4.44 -29.15 4.62
C LEU A 377 -5.13 -30.00 3.55
N LYS A 378 -6.48 -30.02 3.54
CA LYS A 378 -7.25 -30.69 2.49
C LYS A 378 -7.08 -30.01 1.13
N ALA A 379 -7.06 -28.69 1.07
CA ALA A 379 -6.82 -27.95 -0.17
C ALA A 379 -5.40 -28.18 -0.71
N VAL A 380 -4.38 -28.16 0.17
CA VAL A 380 -2.98 -28.45 -0.16
C VAL A 380 -2.84 -29.88 -0.69
N SER A 381 -3.45 -30.88 -0.03
CA SER A 381 -3.41 -32.26 -0.52
C SER A 381 -4.05 -32.44 -1.91
N VAL A 382 -5.11 -31.69 -2.23
CA VAL A 382 -5.71 -31.69 -3.57
C VAL A 382 -4.79 -31.03 -4.60
N LEU A 383 -4.11 -29.95 -4.22
CA LEU A 383 -3.15 -29.27 -5.10
C LEU A 383 -1.91 -30.13 -5.34
N GLU A 384 -1.36 -30.78 -4.32
CA GLU A 384 -0.22 -31.71 -4.43
C GLU A 384 -0.49 -32.82 -5.43
N LYS A 385 -1.69 -33.43 -5.40
CA LYS A 385 -2.09 -34.44 -6.39
C LYS A 385 -2.12 -33.90 -7.81
N LYS A 386 -2.71 -32.71 -8.01
CA LYS A 386 -2.75 -32.06 -9.33
C LYS A 386 -1.36 -31.69 -9.84
N VAL A 387 -0.48 -31.22 -8.96
CA VAL A 387 0.92 -30.93 -9.31
C VAL A 387 1.63 -32.21 -9.75
N GLY A 388 1.46 -33.31 -9.02
CA GLY A 388 2.03 -34.61 -9.42
C GLY A 388 1.51 -35.12 -10.77
N GLU A 389 0.22 -34.94 -11.08
CA GLU A 389 -0.36 -35.25 -12.39
C GLU A 389 0.25 -34.39 -13.50
N LEU A 390 0.39 -33.08 -13.27
CA LEU A 390 0.99 -32.16 -14.22
C LEU A 390 2.48 -32.46 -14.47
N GLU A 391 3.24 -32.80 -13.43
CA GLU A 391 4.64 -33.23 -13.56
C GLU A 391 4.77 -34.49 -14.41
N LYS A 392 3.85 -35.45 -14.25
CA LYS A 392 3.84 -36.68 -15.07
C LYS A 392 3.56 -36.35 -16.54
N ILE A 393 2.57 -35.50 -16.81
CA ILE A 393 2.26 -35.03 -18.17
C ILE A 393 3.45 -34.29 -18.77
N ASN A 394 4.17 -33.49 -17.99
CA ASN A 394 5.33 -32.76 -18.48
C ASN A 394 6.47 -33.69 -18.86
N LYS A 395 6.80 -34.67 -18.01
CA LYS A 395 7.81 -35.70 -18.31
C LYS A 395 7.48 -36.49 -19.57
N GLU A 396 6.21 -36.81 -19.78
CA GLU A 396 5.76 -37.49 -21.00
C GLU A 396 5.91 -36.59 -22.24
N LYS A 397 5.52 -35.32 -22.15
CA LYS A 397 5.73 -34.34 -23.23
C LYS A 397 7.20 -34.15 -23.56
N ASP A 398 8.07 -34.03 -22.57
CA ASP A 398 9.52 -33.88 -22.77
C ASP A 398 10.09 -35.12 -23.48
N ALA A 399 9.64 -36.33 -23.11
CA ALA A 399 10.03 -37.55 -23.80
C ALA A 399 9.58 -37.58 -25.27
N THR A 400 8.35 -37.15 -25.57
CA THR A 400 7.85 -37.07 -26.96
C THR A 400 8.55 -36.00 -27.79
N LEU A 401 9.01 -34.91 -27.17
CA LEU A 401 9.80 -33.88 -27.83
C LEU A 401 11.18 -34.43 -28.19
N LEU A 402 11.84 -35.12 -27.25
CA LEU A 402 13.14 -35.75 -27.49
C LEU A 402 13.08 -36.79 -28.62
N SER A 403 12.04 -37.62 -28.68
CA SER A 403 11.89 -38.59 -29.77
C SER A 403 11.72 -37.89 -31.12
N ARG A 404 10.89 -36.85 -31.18
CA ARG A 404 10.68 -36.06 -32.40
C ARG A 404 11.93 -35.29 -32.83
N GLU A 405 12.74 -34.82 -31.88
CA GLU A 405 14.03 -34.23 -32.17
C GLU A 405 15.00 -35.24 -32.79
N GLU A 406 15.01 -36.48 -32.30
CA GLU A 406 15.85 -37.53 -32.89
C GLU A 406 15.39 -37.88 -34.30
N GLU A 407 14.08 -37.97 -34.55
CA GLU A 407 13.52 -38.15 -35.89
C GLU A 407 13.94 -37.01 -36.85
N LYS A 408 13.90 -35.76 -36.39
CA LYS A 408 14.39 -34.61 -37.16
C LYS A 408 15.89 -34.71 -37.44
N ARG A 409 16.69 -35.09 -36.45
CA ARG A 409 18.15 -35.29 -36.62
C ARG A 409 18.42 -36.38 -37.65
N GLU A 410 17.71 -37.50 -37.61
CA GLU A 410 17.85 -38.60 -38.57
C GLU A 410 17.42 -38.19 -39.98
N ALA A 411 16.29 -37.48 -40.13
CA ALA A 411 15.86 -36.95 -41.43
C ALA A 411 16.91 -36.02 -42.05
N ILE A 412 17.56 -35.18 -41.24
CA ILE A 412 18.68 -34.33 -41.68
C ILE A 412 19.87 -35.19 -42.13
N ARG A 413 20.25 -36.23 -41.37
CA ARG A 413 21.34 -37.15 -41.76
C ARG A 413 21.04 -37.81 -43.12
N GLN A 414 19.82 -38.30 -43.32
CA GLN A 414 19.43 -38.94 -44.57
C GLN A 414 19.47 -37.97 -45.76
N LEU A 415 19.01 -36.72 -45.57
CA LEU A 415 19.11 -35.68 -46.59
C LEU A 415 20.57 -35.36 -46.93
N CYS A 416 21.46 -35.26 -45.96
CA CYS A 416 22.89 -35.04 -46.20
C CYS A 416 23.50 -36.16 -47.05
N LEU A 417 23.22 -37.43 -46.71
CA LEU A 417 23.68 -38.58 -47.49
C LEU A 417 23.18 -38.55 -48.94
N LEU A 418 21.91 -38.17 -49.14
CA LEU A 418 21.32 -38.05 -50.46
C LEU A 418 21.98 -36.92 -51.27
N ILE A 419 22.23 -35.77 -50.64
CA ILE A 419 22.93 -34.65 -51.26
C ILE A 419 24.34 -35.07 -51.67
N ASP A 420 25.08 -35.75 -50.81
CA ASP A 420 26.45 -36.21 -51.10
C ASP A 420 26.48 -37.25 -52.22
N TYR A 421 25.50 -38.16 -52.27
CA TYR A 421 25.33 -39.09 -53.38
C TYR A 421 25.13 -38.35 -54.71
N HIS A 422 24.19 -37.40 -54.75
CA HIS A 422 23.94 -36.63 -55.96
C HIS A 422 25.14 -35.77 -56.36
N ARG A 423 25.83 -35.17 -55.38
CA ARG A 423 27.04 -34.38 -55.62
C ARG A 423 28.14 -35.23 -56.27
N THR A 424 28.40 -36.41 -55.73
CA THR A 424 29.39 -37.36 -56.27
C THR A 424 29.04 -37.80 -57.69
N ASN A 425 27.77 -38.12 -57.95
CA ASN A 425 27.32 -38.51 -59.28
C ASN A 425 27.42 -37.35 -60.29
N CYS A 426 27.08 -36.13 -59.87
CA CYS A 426 27.24 -34.92 -60.68
C CYS A 426 28.71 -34.65 -61.00
N ASP A 427 29.62 -34.78 -60.02
CA ASP A 427 31.06 -34.61 -60.23
C ASP A 427 31.61 -35.67 -61.20
N TYR A 428 31.17 -36.92 -61.08
CA TYR A 428 31.52 -38.00 -62.00
C TYR A 428 31.05 -37.72 -63.45
N LEU A 429 29.79 -37.31 -63.61
CA LEU A 429 29.25 -36.94 -64.92
C LEU A 429 29.98 -35.72 -65.51
N LYS A 430 30.29 -34.72 -64.68
CA LYS A 430 31.06 -33.53 -65.08
C LYS A 430 32.47 -33.91 -65.54
N GLU A 431 33.12 -34.86 -64.89
CA GLU A 431 34.42 -35.38 -65.31
C GLU A 431 34.35 -36.13 -66.64
N LEU A 432 33.33 -36.98 -66.84
CA LEU A 432 33.10 -37.66 -68.12
C LEU A 432 32.88 -36.67 -69.26
N VAL A 433 32.04 -35.66 -69.06
CA VAL A 433 31.79 -34.60 -70.05
C VAL A 433 33.07 -33.81 -70.34
N SER A 434 33.86 -33.51 -69.31
CA SER A 434 35.16 -32.83 -69.48
C SER A 434 36.12 -33.65 -70.34
N LYS A 435 36.23 -34.97 -70.10
CA LYS A 435 37.04 -35.89 -70.91
C LYS A 435 36.54 -36.01 -72.36
N LEU A 436 35.23 -36.06 -72.57
CA LEU A 436 34.64 -36.11 -73.90
C LEU A 436 34.92 -34.82 -74.68
N THR A 437 34.78 -33.66 -74.01
CA THR A 437 35.05 -32.34 -74.59
C THR A 437 36.51 -32.19 -75.01
N VAL A 438 37.46 -32.65 -74.19
CA VAL A 438 38.89 -32.67 -74.55
C VAL A 438 39.16 -33.59 -75.75
N ARG A 439 38.53 -34.77 -75.82
CA ARG A 439 38.66 -35.69 -76.97
C ARG A 439 38.11 -35.11 -78.27
N ILE A 440 37.03 -34.33 -78.19
CA ILE A 440 36.47 -33.63 -79.36
C ILE A 440 37.43 -32.52 -79.82
N LYS A 441 37.98 -31.74 -78.89
CA LYS A 441 38.96 -30.67 -79.19
C LYS A 441 40.31 -31.16 -79.74
N THR A 442 40.65 -32.43 -79.55
CA THR A 442 41.90 -33.04 -80.06
C THR A 442 41.72 -33.79 -81.40
N LYS A 443 40.49 -33.90 -81.91
CA LYS A 443 40.16 -34.51 -83.21
C LYS A 443 39.82 -33.50 -84.32
N ILE A 444 39.71 -32.22 -83.98
CA ILE A 444 39.68 -31.07 -84.91
C ILE A 444 41.10 -30.52 -84.94
#